data_AF-A0A7V5X5E9-F1
#
_entry.id   AF-A0A7V5X5E9-F1
#
_cell.length_a   1.000
_cell.length_b   1.000
_cell.length_c   1.000
_cell.angle_alpha   90.00
_cell.angle_beta   90.00
_cell.angle_gamma   90.00
#
_symmetry.space_group_name_H-M   'P 1'
#
loop_
_entity.id
_entity.type
_entity.pdbx_description
1 polymer ?
#
loop_
_entity_poly.entity_id
_entity_poly.type
_entity_poly.pdbx_seq_one_letter_code
_entity_poly.pdbx_strand_id
1 'polypeptide(L)'
;MEKGVCLEASSVWHEYYSSKKTPARHIQECIKPGSSVFVESGCGEPQHLVKDLIFENGNLNDVQVYTSVPLRSYSDYGGQYGSRFRIKSFFISPGMANAFSDGNADHMPLSTCGMTKLFAEDYIKINTVLIQVSPPDKDGYMSLGIMVDITKTIMGKADTIIAQVNSLMPRTCGNSLVHVDEVDHIVEYDEPLICYSPEEPDDEIQKVGYNVARLIEDGSTIQVGFGRIPEASLMFLQGKKDIAVYSEIITDSVVDLADSGVVRKTDGNPCKPAIIASACIGTEKVFDFADSNPMVEMHDLSCLSDPKQILSFEKFIAINGAMEIDLSGQSCVGMGEYMGYFGALGHAMFNRTALYAPGGKGIIALRSTSRDGTCSRIVPEFTDSKIGIITTQSDIHYVVTEFGHVDLFGKSIRERALALITIAHPRFRAWLLDEAKKLNYVYKDQELPPEFSQYPYHYEEIQSFGDKQFSIHPVKITDERAVQNLFYSLSRNDKFQRFLMHVNALHHKQAQDLVKVDYMDSMALIVAERYGKQENISAVAHIAKEACTGPRKICEFAVMVDPAWQNRGIGTYLLRTMMKIGKDMGFNCMRAYIWEDNAPMLKAFEKTGRGMTQVLEFHVYKLSMDI
;
A
#
# COMPACT_ATOMS: atom_id res chain seq x y z
N MET A 1 43.53 -52.52 12.42
CA MET A 1 42.18 -53.07 12.61
C MET A 1 41.71 -52.56 13.96
N GLU A 2 40.93 -51.49 13.96
CA GLU A 2 40.13 -51.06 15.10
C GLU A 2 39.01 -50.22 14.50
N LYS A 3 37.86 -50.85 14.28
CA LYS A 3 36.62 -50.18 13.91
C LYS A 3 36.08 -49.54 15.17
N GLY A 4 36.26 -48.24 15.29
CA GLY A 4 35.53 -47.43 16.25
C GLY A 4 34.03 -47.55 15.97
N VAL A 5 33.31 -48.02 16.96
CA VAL A 5 31.86 -48.15 16.98
C VAL A 5 31.27 -46.75 17.05
N CYS A 6 30.72 -46.25 15.93
CA CYS A 6 29.72 -45.19 15.95
C CYS A 6 28.40 -45.82 16.39
N LEU A 7 28.12 -45.80 17.70
CA LEU A 7 26.79 -46.07 18.22
C LEU A 7 25.90 -44.85 17.99
N GLU A 8 24.75 -45.15 17.37
CA GLU A 8 23.59 -44.36 17.02
C GLU A 8 23.23 -43.24 18.02
N ALA A 9 23.20 -42.00 17.53
CA ALA A 9 22.53 -40.88 18.19
C ALA A 9 21.05 -40.73 17.75
N SER A 10 20.52 -41.66 16.95
CA SER A 10 19.21 -41.53 16.27
C SER A 10 18.02 -42.12 17.05
N SER A 11 18.16 -42.54 18.31
CA SER A 11 17.09 -43.24 19.05
C SER A 11 16.48 -42.46 20.22
N VAL A 12 17.08 -41.35 20.65
CA VAL A 12 16.77 -40.73 21.95
C VAL A 12 15.51 -39.84 21.91
N TRP A 13 15.25 -39.12 20.81
CA TRP A 13 14.12 -38.19 20.73
C TRP A 13 12.76 -38.90 20.72
N HIS A 14 12.66 -40.14 20.21
CA HIS A 14 11.42 -40.92 20.19
C HIS A 14 10.93 -41.27 21.61
N GLU A 15 11.87 -41.53 22.53
CA GLU A 15 11.57 -41.77 23.95
C GLU A 15 11.05 -40.48 24.60
N TYR A 16 11.70 -39.34 24.36
CA TYR A 16 11.24 -38.04 24.84
C TYR A 16 9.84 -37.70 24.30
N TYR A 17 9.63 -37.86 22.99
CA TYR A 17 8.33 -37.63 22.35
C TYR A 17 7.24 -38.47 23.01
N SER A 18 7.49 -39.77 23.18
CA SER A 18 6.54 -40.69 23.81
C SER A 18 6.26 -40.34 25.28
N SER A 19 7.27 -39.87 26.02
CA SER A 19 7.12 -39.47 27.42
C SER A 19 6.33 -38.17 27.62
N LYS A 20 6.32 -37.28 26.60
CA LYS A 20 5.63 -35.98 26.63
C LYS A 20 4.19 -36.06 26.13
N LYS A 21 3.77 -37.19 25.54
CA LYS A 21 2.39 -37.42 25.10
C LYS A 21 1.42 -37.27 26.26
N THR A 22 0.52 -36.32 26.15
CA THR A 22 -0.45 -35.96 27.18
C THR A 22 -1.84 -35.93 26.57
N PRO A 23 -2.87 -36.54 27.19
CA PRO A 23 -4.25 -36.36 26.73
C PRO A 23 -4.68 -34.89 26.84
N ALA A 24 -5.37 -34.36 25.85
CA ALA A 24 -5.77 -32.96 25.78
C ALA A 24 -6.51 -32.47 27.04
N ARG A 25 -7.43 -33.28 27.59
CA ARG A 25 -8.13 -33.01 28.86
C ARG A 25 -7.24 -32.80 30.11
N HIS A 26 -5.99 -33.23 30.09
CA HIS A 26 -5.05 -33.04 31.21
C HIS A 26 -4.23 -31.75 31.04
N ILE A 27 -4.25 -31.11 29.88
CA ILE A 27 -3.53 -29.85 29.61
C ILE A 27 -3.97 -28.72 30.56
N GLN A 28 -5.25 -28.71 30.95
CA GLN A 28 -5.75 -27.76 31.95
C GLN A 28 -5.05 -27.86 33.31
N GLU A 29 -4.49 -29.02 33.67
CA GLU A 29 -3.78 -29.24 34.93
C GLU A 29 -2.39 -28.58 34.91
N CYS A 30 -1.86 -28.33 33.72
CA CYS A 30 -0.60 -27.62 33.50
C CYS A 30 -0.76 -26.09 33.65
N ILE A 31 -1.99 -25.58 33.62
CA ILE A 31 -2.30 -24.15 33.71
C ILE A 31 -2.86 -23.83 35.09
N LYS A 32 -2.35 -22.76 35.71
CA LYS A 32 -2.81 -22.32 37.03
C LYS A 32 -3.82 -21.18 36.89
N PRO A 33 -4.82 -21.05 37.79
CA PRO A 33 -5.64 -19.85 37.86
C PRO A 33 -4.78 -18.57 37.94
N GLY A 34 -5.18 -17.52 37.21
CA GLY A 34 -4.42 -16.27 37.10
C GLY A 34 -3.22 -16.27 36.14
N SER A 35 -2.93 -17.40 35.47
CA SER A 35 -1.79 -17.50 34.56
C SER A 35 -2.01 -16.72 33.26
N SER A 36 -0.91 -16.35 32.61
CA SER A 36 -0.91 -15.82 31.25
C SER A 36 -0.61 -16.94 30.26
N VAL A 37 -1.52 -17.14 29.30
CA VAL A 37 -1.42 -18.16 28.26
C VAL A 37 -1.33 -17.46 26.92
N PHE A 38 -0.35 -17.81 26.09
CA PHE A 38 -0.32 -17.41 24.69
C PHE A 38 -0.90 -18.52 23.82
N VAL A 39 -1.75 -18.15 22.87
CA VAL A 39 -2.33 -19.05 21.88
C VAL A 39 -1.83 -18.61 20.51
N GLU A 40 -1.09 -19.49 19.83
CA GLU A 40 -0.77 -19.30 18.42
C GLU A 40 -2.04 -19.01 17.62
N SER A 41 -2.01 -18.01 16.75
CA SER A 41 -3.22 -17.44 16.16
C SER A 41 -3.35 -17.71 14.66
N GLY A 42 -4.26 -17.02 13.99
CA GLY A 42 -4.44 -17.11 12.55
C GLY A 42 -4.84 -18.50 12.06
N CYS A 43 -4.23 -18.94 10.97
CA CYS A 43 -4.46 -20.25 10.38
C CYS A 43 -3.81 -21.41 11.15
N GLY A 44 -2.86 -21.11 12.05
CA GLY A 44 -2.11 -22.08 12.85
C GLY A 44 -2.71 -22.36 14.24
N GLU A 45 -3.83 -21.73 14.61
CA GLU A 45 -4.43 -21.91 15.94
C GLU A 45 -4.67 -23.39 16.29
N PRO A 46 -4.17 -23.90 17.43
CA PRO A 46 -4.38 -25.28 17.86
C PRO A 46 -5.82 -25.47 18.37
N GLN A 47 -6.76 -25.66 17.45
CA GLN A 47 -8.19 -25.59 17.70
C GLN A 47 -8.65 -26.60 18.77
N HIS A 48 -8.12 -27.83 18.74
CA HIS A 48 -8.44 -28.84 19.74
C HIS A 48 -7.96 -28.43 21.14
N LEU A 49 -6.75 -27.91 21.27
CA LEU A 49 -6.24 -27.41 22.57
C LEU A 49 -7.05 -26.21 23.07
N VAL A 50 -7.37 -25.26 22.20
CA VAL A 50 -8.21 -24.10 22.55
C VAL A 50 -9.59 -24.56 23.00
N LYS A 51 -10.17 -25.55 22.32
CA LYS A 51 -11.49 -26.07 22.67
C LYS A 51 -11.51 -26.70 24.05
N ASP A 52 -10.55 -27.57 24.32
CA ASP A 52 -10.42 -28.26 25.60
C ASP A 52 -10.08 -27.28 26.74
N LEU A 53 -9.26 -26.27 26.46
CA LEU A 53 -8.89 -25.24 27.44
C LEU A 53 -10.07 -24.33 27.79
N ILE A 54 -10.80 -23.82 26.79
CA ILE A 54 -11.76 -22.72 27.00
C ILE A 54 -13.18 -23.23 27.21
N PHE A 55 -13.64 -24.15 26.37
CA PHE A 55 -15.04 -24.61 26.39
C PHE A 55 -15.27 -25.78 27.34
N GLU A 56 -14.34 -26.73 27.42
CA GLU A 56 -14.55 -27.97 28.19
C GLU A 56 -14.09 -27.88 29.67
N ASN A 57 -13.51 -26.74 30.07
CA ASN A 57 -12.88 -26.55 31.38
C ASN A 57 -13.72 -25.70 32.34
N GLY A 58 -14.19 -26.29 33.45
CA GLY A 58 -14.93 -25.55 34.48
C GLY A 58 -14.09 -24.97 35.64
N ASN A 59 -12.78 -25.28 35.69
CA ASN A 59 -11.97 -25.16 36.90
C ASN A 59 -10.92 -24.02 36.88
N LEU A 60 -10.59 -23.48 35.70
CA LEU A 60 -9.71 -22.32 35.57
C LEU A 60 -10.46 -21.01 35.82
N ASN A 61 -9.77 -20.06 36.45
CA ASN A 61 -10.28 -18.73 36.75
C ASN A 61 -9.19 -17.68 36.50
N ASP A 62 -9.61 -16.48 36.08
CA ASP A 62 -8.74 -15.31 35.85
C ASP A 62 -7.56 -15.53 34.89
N VAL A 63 -7.66 -16.50 33.97
CA VAL A 63 -6.60 -16.78 33.00
C VAL A 63 -6.59 -15.70 31.91
N GLN A 64 -5.42 -15.11 31.66
CA GLN A 64 -5.25 -14.11 30.60
C GLN A 64 -4.78 -14.79 29.32
N VAL A 65 -5.57 -14.70 28.26
CA VAL A 65 -5.28 -15.34 26.97
C VAL A 65 -4.78 -14.30 25.98
N TYR A 66 -3.51 -14.40 25.62
CA TYR A 66 -2.84 -13.53 24.65
C TYR A 66 -2.93 -14.12 23.25
N THR A 67 -3.30 -13.29 22.27
CA THR A 67 -3.37 -13.68 20.85
C THR A 67 -2.98 -12.51 19.95
N SER A 68 -2.37 -12.81 18.79
CA SER A 68 -1.94 -11.82 17.81
C SER A 68 -3.04 -11.54 16.78
N VAL A 69 -3.39 -12.50 15.92
CA VAL A 69 -4.36 -12.36 14.80
C VAL A 69 -5.41 -13.49 14.86
N PRO A 70 -6.36 -13.46 15.82
CA PRO A 70 -7.35 -14.53 15.95
C PRO A 70 -8.32 -14.55 14.76
N LEU A 71 -8.51 -15.69 14.08
CA LEU A 71 -9.46 -15.78 12.94
C LEU A 71 -10.80 -16.41 13.33
N ARG A 72 -10.84 -17.24 14.37
CA ARG A 72 -12.07 -17.82 14.91
C ARG A 72 -12.62 -16.98 16.07
N SER A 73 -13.92 -17.08 16.28
CA SER A 73 -14.56 -16.62 17.52
C SER A 73 -14.52 -17.77 18.52
N TYR A 74 -13.85 -17.58 19.65
CA TYR A 74 -14.05 -18.41 20.84
C TYR A 74 -14.61 -17.52 21.95
N SER A 75 -15.94 -17.36 21.94
CA SER A 75 -16.66 -16.31 22.68
C SER A 75 -17.34 -16.75 23.97
N ASP A 76 -17.07 -17.96 24.46
CA ASP A 76 -17.56 -18.34 25.79
C ASP A 76 -16.61 -17.85 26.89
N TYR A 77 -16.82 -16.59 27.29
CA TYR A 77 -16.01 -15.89 28.30
C TYR A 77 -16.50 -16.12 29.75
N GLY A 78 -17.54 -16.94 29.98
CA GLY A 78 -18.35 -16.91 31.21
C GLY A 78 -18.31 -18.16 32.10
N GLY A 79 -18.33 -17.93 33.41
CA GLY A 79 -18.76 -18.85 34.47
C GLY A 79 -19.83 -18.16 35.36
N GLN A 80 -20.46 -18.88 36.31
CA GLN A 80 -21.46 -18.29 37.22
C GLN A 80 -20.88 -17.25 38.20
N TYR A 81 -19.55 -17.14 38.30
CA TYR A 81 -18.83 -16.26 39.24
C TYR A 81 -17.61 -15.63 38.53
N GLY A 82 -17.77 -14.45 37.90
CA GLY A 82 -16.67 -13.79 37.18
C GLY A 82 -16.29 -14.44 35.84
N SER A 83 -15.59 -13.71 34.97
CA SER A 83 -15.11 -14.22 33.68
C SER A 83 -13.91 -15.16 33.88
N ARG A 84 -14.02 -16.44 33.49
CA ARG A 84 -12.95 -17.46 33.61
C ARG A 84 -11.69 -17.10 32.82
N PHE A 85 -11.88 -16.46 31.67
CA PHE A 85 -10.83 -16.04 30.76
C PHE A 85 -10.95 -14.55 30.44
N ARG A 86 -9.81 -13.87 30.32
CA ARG A 86 -9.72 -12.51 29.81
C ARG A 86 -8.82 -12.49 28.58
N ILE A 87 -9.38 -12.17 27.42
CA ILE A 87 -8.59 -12.09 26.20
C ILE A 87 -7.84 -10.77 26.13
N LYS A 88 -6.57 -10.86 25.78
CA LYS A 88 -5.68 -9.75 25.47
C LYS A 88 -5.18 -9.89 24.03
N SER A 89 -5.76 -9.09 23.12
CA SER A 89 -5.44 -9.21 21.70
C SER A 89 -4.72 -8.01 21.14
N PHE A 90 -3.69 -8.24 20.34
CA PHE A 90 -3.02 -7.21 19.55
C PHE A 90 -3.81 -6.81 18.29
N PHE A 91 -4.84 -7.59 17.94
CA PHE A 91 -5.71 -7.38 16.78
C PHE A 91 -7.16 -7.81 17.04
N ILE A 92 -8.15 -6.99 16.70
CA ILE A 92 -9.56 -7.21 17.10
C ILE A 92 -10.38 -7.88 16.00
N SER A 93 -10.21 -9.17 15.71
CA SER A 93 -10.91 -9.81 14.58
C SER A 93 -12.45 -9.59 14.54
N PRO A 94 -13.09 -9.61 13.34
CA PRO A 94 -14.53 -9.38 13.24
C PRO A 94 -15.35 -10.37 14.07
N GLY A 95 -14.88 -11.61 14.19
CA GLY A 95 -15.52 -12.65 14.99
C GLY A 95 -15.48 -12.40 16.50
N MET A 96 -14.64 -11.47 16.96
CA MET A 96 -14.48 -11.11 18.37
C MET A 96 -14.96 -9.70 18.68
N ALA A 97 -15.46 -8.98 17.68
CA ALA A 97 -15.97 -7.62 17.78
C ALA A 97 -16.80 -7.33 19.04
N ASN A 98 -17.82 -8.17 19.28
CA ASN A 98 -18.73 -8.04 20.42
C ASN A 98 -18.01 -8.17 21.77
N ALA A 99 -16.98 -9.00 21.86
CA ALA A 99 -16.22 -9.18 23.09
C ALA A 99 -15.54 -7.88 23.53
N PHE A 100 -15.06 -7.09 22.57
CA PHE A 100 -14.44 -5.79 22.86
C PHE A 100 -15.49 -4.71 23.10
N SER A 101 -16.59 -4.67 22.33
CA SER A 101 -17.65 -3.68 22.53
C SER A 101 -18.34 -3.83 23.88
N ASP A 102 -18.48 -5.06 24.36
CA ASP A 102 -19.14 -5.38 25.63
C ASP A 102 -18.18 -5.26 26.83
N GLY A 103 -16.90 -4.93 26.59
CA GLY A 103 -15.88 -4.80 27.63
C GLY A 103 -15.37 -6.14 28.20
N ASN A 104 -15.61 -7.25 27.49
CA ASN A 104 -15.22 -8.61 27.88
C ASN A 104 -13.81 -9.02 27.40
N ALA A 105 -13.19 -8.25 26.51
CA ALA A 105 -11.81 -8.44 26.05
C ALA A 105 -11.03 -7.11 26.06
N ASP A 106 -9.70 -7.21 26.14
CA ASP A 106 -8.77 -6.08 26.16
C ASP A 106 -7.96 -6.01 24.87
N HIS A 107 -8.05 -4.87 24.19
CA HIS A 107 -7.19 -4.61 23.02
C HIS A 107 -5.87 -3.99 23.46
N MET A 108 -4.76 -4.52 22.95
CA MET A 108 -3.41 -4.04 23.20
C MET A 108 -2.84 -3.39 21.93
N PRO A 109 -2.93 -2.06 21.79
CA PRO A 109 -2.50 -1.39 20.57
C PRO A 109 -0.97 -1.31 20.50
N LEU A 110 -0.34 -2.22 19.76
CA LEU A 110 1.09 -2.21 19.47
C LEU A 110 1.37 -2.42 17.99
N SER A 111 2.50 -1.91 17.52
CA SER A 111 3.08 -2.33 16.25
C SER A 111 3.75 -3.70 16.40
N THR A 112 4.07 -4.36 15.28
CA THR A 112 4.85 -5.60 15.29
C THR A 112 6.16 -5.48 16.07
N CYS A 113 6.92 -4.38 15.86
CA CYS A 113 8.16 -4.14 16.63
C CYS A 113 7.89 -3.94 18.13
N GLY A 114 6.77 -3.30 18.48
CA GLY A 114 6.36 -3.13 19.87
C GLY A 114 6.00 -4.46 20.51
N MET A 115 5.29 -5.32 19.78
CA MET A 115 4.89 -6.65 20.22
C MET A 115 6.10 -7.58 20.41
N THR A 116 7.04 -7.61 19.46
CA THR A 116 8.29 -8.38 19.59
C THR A 116 9.11 -7.90 20.79
N LYS A 117 9.28 -6.58 20.98
CA LYS A 117 9.96 -5.99 22.14
C LYS A 117 9.27 -6.35 23.47
N LEU A 118 7.94 -6.31 23.53
CA LEU A 118 7.15 -6.59 24.73
C LEU A 118 7.53 -7.94 25.34
N PHE A 119 7.61 -8.98 24.50
CA PHE A 119 7.96 -10.32 24.94
C PHE A 119 9.48 -10.53 25.04
N ALA A 120 10.25 -10.00 24.09
CA ALA A 120 11.72 -10.12 24.09
C ALA A 120 12.38 -9.42 25.30
N GLU A 121 11.73 -8.42 25.91
CA GLU A 121 12.23 -7.70 27.10
C GLU A 121 11.43 -7.96 28.39
N ASP A 122 10.60 -9.01 28.42
CA ASP A 122 9.90 -9.48 29.63
C ASP A 122 8.96 -8.45 30.27
N TYR A 123 8.40 -7.51 29.49
CA TYR A 123 7.34 -6.62 29.97
C TYR A 123 6.07 -7.40 30.36
N ILE A 124 5.86 -8.54 29.71
CA ILE A 124 4.82 -9.52 30.03
C ILE A 124 5.46 -10.89 30.10
N LYS A 125 5.20 -11.60 31.19
CA LYS A 125 5.56 -13.00 31.31
C LYS A 125 4.40 -13.88 30.83
N ILE A 126 4.66 -14.71 29.83
CA ILE A 126 3.77 -15.79 29.43
C ILE A 126 4.17 -17.05 30.20
N ASN A 127 3.22 -17.69 30.87
CA ASN A 127 3.46 -18.92 31.60
C ASN A 127 3.37 -20.13 30.68
N THR A 128 2.31 -20.18 29.87
CA THR A 128 2.02 -21.34 29.02
C THR A 128 1.82 -20.90 27.58
N VAL A 129 2.38 -21.64 26.62
CA VAL A 129 2.21 -21.40 25.18
C VAL A 129 1.52 -22.60 24.57
N LEU A 130 0.43 -22.37 23.85
CA LEU A 130 -0.25 -23.37 23.04
C LEU A 130 0.12 -23.14 21.58
N ILE A 131 0.74 -24.14 20.96
CA ILE A 131 1.18 -24.10 19.57
C ILE A 131 0.64 -25.29 18.79
N GLN A 132 0.62 -25.18 17.47
CA GLN A 132 0.35 -26.28 16.56
C GLN A 132 1.58 -26.53 15.68
N VAL A 133 1.92 -27.81 15.50
CA VAL A 133 3.12 -28.20 14.77
C VAL A 133 2.89 -29.42 13.89
N SER A 134 3.72 -29.57 12.86
CA SER A 134 3.82 -30.81 12.08
C SER A 134 4.34 -31.98 12.93
N PRO A 135 4.18 -33.23 12.48
CA PRO A 135 4.88 -34.37 13.06
C PRO A 135 6.41 -34.19 13.02
N PRO A 136 7.14 -34.79 13.97
CA PRO A 136 8.61 -34.74 13.97
C PRO A 136 9.18 -35.49 12.78
N ASP A 137 10.23 -34.95 12.19
CA ASP A 137 11.02 -35.62 11.16
C ASP A 137 11.98 -36.67 11.76
N LYS A 138 12.82 -37.27 10.90
CA LYS A 138 13.80 -38.30 11.30
C LYS A 138 14.78 -37.83 12.40
N ASP A 139 15.02 -36.53 12.49
CA ASP A 139 15.97 -35.91 13.40
C ASP A 139 15.26 -35.28 14.63
N GLY A 140 13.95 -35.50 14.78
CA GLY A 140 13.17 -35.01 15.93
C GLY A 140 12.69 -33.56 15.79
N TYR A 141 12.77 -32.96 14.60
CA TYR A 141 12.28 -31.61 14.36
C TYR A 141 10.84 -31.61 13.85
N MET A 142 9.99 -30.89 14.56
CA MET A 142 8.65 -30.47 14.16
C MET A 142 8.73 -29.08 13.51
N SER A 143 7.61 -28.59 12.97
CA SER A 143 7.52 -27.29 12.31
C SER A 143 6.27 -26.53 12.76
N LEU A 144 6.39 -25.25 13.14
CA LEU A 144 5.28 -24.30 13.31
C LEU A 144 4.52 -24.04 11.99
N GLY A 145 5.12 -24.44 10.88
CA GLY A 145 4.48 -24.47 9.57
C GLY A 145 4.09 -23.10 9.08
N ILE A 146 2.79 -22.87 8.96
CA ILE A 146 2.22 -21.69 8.31
C ILE A 146 2.11 -20.47 9.23
N MET A 147 2.43 -20.60 10.52
CA MET A 147 2.28 -19.50 11.49
C MET A 147 3.45 -19.45 12.47
N VAL A 148 4.50 -18.71 12.10
CA VAL A 148 5.67 -18.50 12.97
C VAL A 148 5.46 -17.28 13.87
N ASP A 149 4.96 -16.18 13.32
CA ASP A 149 4.57 -14.96 14.04
C ASP A 149 5.62 -14.53 15.11
N ILE A 150 5.21 -14.33 16.36
CA ILE A 150 6.08 -14.10 17.52
C ILE A 150 6.26 -15.36 18.37
N THR A 151 5.77 -16.50 17.89
CA THR A 151 5.64 -17.74 18.66
C THR A 151 7.00 -18.20 19.18
N LYS A 152 8.05 -18.15 18.34
CA LYS A 152 9.40 -18.54 18.75
C LYS A 152 9.98 -17.63 19.82
N THR A 153 9.76 -16.32 19.70
CA THR A 153 10.16 -15.33 20.70
C THR A 153 9.52 -15.63 22.07
N ILE A 154 8.24 -16.03 22.09
CA ILE A 154 7.52 -16.34 23.33
C ILE A 154 7.93 -17.71 23.90
N MET A 155 8.07 -18.74 23.04
CA MET A 155 8.49 -20.08 23.43
C MET A 155 9.81 -20.06 24.20
N GLY A 156 10.80 -19.29 23.74
CA GLY A 156 12.11 -19.19 24.41
C GLY A 156 12.08 -18.64 25.84
N LYS A 157 10.92 -18.18 26.34
CA LYS A 157 10.74 -17.55 27.65
C LYS A 157 9.61 -18.14 28.49
N ALA A 158 8.79 -19.00 27.90
CA ALA A 158 7.65 -19.58 28.58
C ALA A 158 8.07 -20.62 29.62
N ASP A 159 7.25 -20.79 30.66
CA ASP A 159 7.47 -21.82 31.67
C ASP A 159 7.01 -23.21 31.18
N THR A 160 6.06 -23.26 30.23
CA THR A 160 5.47 -24.50 29.70
C THR A 160 5.03 -24.33 28.26
N ILE A 161 5.42 -25.26 27.38
CA ILE A 161 5.07 -25.28 25.96
C ILE A 161 4.27 -26.54 25.65
N ILE A 162 3.09 -26.36 25.07
CA ILE A 162 2.14 -27.44 24.78
C ILE A 162 1.86 -27.44 23.30
N ALA A 163 2.26 -28.51 22.63
CA ALA A 163 2.18 -28.64 21.18
C ALA A 163 1.06 -29.59 20.77
N GLN A 164 0.17 -29.12 19.90
CA GLN A 164 -0.73 -29.96 19.13
C GLN A 164 0.01 -30.44 17.88
N VAL A 165 0.24 -31.75 17.77
CA VAL A 165 0.82 -32.34 16.57
C VAL A 165 -0.30 -32.68 15.60
N ASN A 166 -0.29 -32.03 14.44
CA ASN A 166 -1.26 -32.20 13.36
C ASN A 166 -0.52 -32.55 12.06
N SER A 167 -0.81 -33.72 11.48
CA SER A 167 -0.21 -34.18 10.23
C SER A 167 -0.55 -33.33 9.02
N LEU A 168 -1.59 -32.49 9.11
CA LEU A 168 -1.98 -31.53 8.08
C LEU A 168 -1.19 -30.21 8.16
N MET A 169 -0.40 -29.98 9.21
CA MET A 169 0.44 -28.78 9.33
C MET A 169 1.65 -28.86 8.37
N PRO A 170 1.81 -27.93 7.41
CA PRO A 170 2.96 -27.90 6.50
C PRO A 170 4.31 -27.84 7.22
N ARG A 171 5.32 -28.48 6.64
CA ARG A 171 6.70 -28.38 7.10
C ARG A 171 7.44 -27.33 6.28
N THR A 172 7.32 -26.07 6.67
CA THR A 172 7.88 -24.92 5.94
C THR A 172 9.40 -24.80 6.09
N CYS A 173 10.08 -24.18 5.13
CA CYS A 173 11.49 -23.83 5.26
C CYS A 173 11.68 -22.57 6.13
N GLY A 174 12.93 -22.25 6.48
CA GLY A 174 13.27 -21.06 7.26
C GLY A 174 13.38 -21.31 8.76
N ASN A 175 13.06 -20.31 9.57
CA ASN A 175 13.11 -20.37 11.03
C ASN A 175 11.75 -20.80 11.64
N SER A 176 11.17 -21.88 11.14
CA SER A 176 9.88 -22.44 11.60
C SER A 176 10.04 -23.72 12.44
N LEU A 177 11.23 -24.33 12.45
CA LEU A 177 11.46 -25.62 13.10
C LEU A 177 11.51 -25.50 14.63
N VAL A 178 11.01 -26.54 15.30
CA VAL A 178 10.98 -26.73 16.76
C VAL A 178 11.35 -28.18 17.06
N HIS A 179 12.39 -28.41 17.85
CA HIS A 179 12.78 -29.75 18.26
C HIS A 179 11.86 -30.29 19.36
N VAL A 180 11.66 -31.61 19.42
CA VAL A 180 10.87 -32.28 20.48
C VAL A 180 11.36 -31.92 21.90
N ASP A 181 12.63 -31.58 22.07
CA ASP A 181 13.18 -31.17 23.36
C ASP A 181 12.69 -29.79 23.83
N GLU A 182 12.25 -28.94 22.91
CA GLU A 182 11.78 -27.58 23.18
C GLU A 182 10.31 -27.53 23.62
N VAL A 183 9.58 -28.66 23.63
CA VAL A 183 8.17 -28.72 24.07
C VAL A 183 8.04 -29.54 25.35
N ASP A 184 7.08 -29.23 26.22
CA ASP A 184 6.88 -29.96 27.49
C ASP A 184 5.79 -31.02 27.37
N HIS A 185 4.71 -30.71 26.64
CA HIS A 185 3.57 -31.59 26.43
C HIS A 185 3.19 -31.69 24.96
N ILE A 186 2.81 -32.90 24.54
CA ILE A 186 2.43 -33.21 23.16
C ILE A 186 1.04 -33.82 23.12
N VAL A 187 0.16 -33.24 22.31
CA VAL A 187 -1.18 -33.75 22.03
C VAL A 187 -1.26 -34.06 20.54
N GLU A 188 -1.39 -35.33 20.16
CA GLU A 188 -1.59 -35.70 18.74
C GLU A 188 -3.07 -35.58 18.39
N TYR A 189 -3.40 -34.69 17.45
CA TYR A 189 -4.77 -34.53 16.96
C TYR A 189 -4.77 -33.90 15.56
N ASP A 190 -5.24 -34.68 14.59
CA ASP A 190 -5.41 -34.23 13.22
C ASP A 190 -6.76 -33.52 13.05
N GLU A 191 -6.72 -32.30 12.54
CA GLU A 191 -7.90 -31.55 12.14
C GLU A 191 -7.56 -30.56 11.02
N PRO A 192 -8.52 -30.23 10.13
CA PRO A 192 -8.28 -29.24 9.09
C PRO A 192 -7.79 -27.91 9.67
N LEU A 193 -6.76 -27.34 9.05
CA LEU A 193 -6.28 -26.01 9.40
C LEU A 193 -7.34 -24.96 9.11
N ILE A 194 -7.30 -23.86 9.87
CA ILE A 194 -8.25 -22.77 9.67
C ILE A 194 -7.95 -22.11 8.32
N CYS A 195 -8.95 -22.07 7.45
CA CYS A 195 -8.85 -21.35 6.18
C CYS A 195 -9.48 -19.96 6.28
N TYR A 196 -8.89 -19.00 5.58
CA TYR A 196 -9.44 -17.66 5.36
C TYR A 196 -9.51 -17.40 3.86
N SER A 197 -10.69 -17.02 3.38
CA SER A 197 -10.89 -16.52 2.02
C SER A 197 -11.56 -15.16 2.08
N PRO A 198 -10.94 -14.10 1.54
CA PRO A 198 -11.61 -12.81 1.43
C PRO A 198 -12.75 -12.86 0.40
N GLU A 199 -13.71 -11.94 0.51
CA GLU A 199 -14.69 -11.69 -0.55
C GLU A 199 -13.97 -11.23 -1.83
N GLU A 200 -14.51 -11.60 -2.99
CA GLU A 200 -13.98 -11.13 -4.27
C GLU A 200 -13.96 -9.59 -4.35
N PRO A 201 -12.89 -8.99 -4.91
CA PRO A 201 -12.84 -7.56 -5.16
C PRO A 201 -13.92 -7.10 -6.15
N ASP A 202 -14.86 -6.28 -5.70
CA ASP A 202 -15.72 -5.48 -6.59
C ASP A 202 -14.93 -4.54 -7.53
N ASP A 203 -15.61 -4.02 -8.56
CA ASP A 203 -15.02 -3.19 -9.63
C ASP A 203 -14.23 -1.97 -9.11
N GLU A 204 -14.66 -1.36 -8.02
CA GLU A 204 -13.95 -0.22 -7.43
C GLU A 204 -12.64 -0.66 -6.79
N ILE A 205 -12.66 -1.75 -6.01
CA ILE A 205 -11.44 -2.29 -5.40
C ILE A 205 -10.48 -2.84 -6.47
N GLN A 206 -10.99 -3.41 -7.56
CA GLN A 206 -10.15 -3.78 -8.70
C GLN A 206 -9.45 -2.56 -9.32
N LYS A 207 -10.16 -1.43 -9.48
CA LYS A 207 -9.55 -0.17 -9.95
C LYS A 207 -8.51 0.37 -8.97
N VAL A 208 -8.74 0.27 -7.67
CA VAL A 208 -7.73 0.59 -6.64
C VAL A 208 -6.49 -0.29 -6.86
N GLY A 209 -6.67 -1.61 -6.95
CA GLY A 209 -5.57 -2.56 -7.18
C GLY A 209 -4.79 -2.29 -8.46
N TYR A 210 -5.48 -1.96 -9.56
CA TYR A 210 -4.85 -1.53 -10.81
C TYR A 210 -3.99 -0.27 -10.62
N ASN A 211 -4.51 0.74 -9.91
CA ASN A 211 -3.76 1.97 -9.64
C ASN A 211 -2.56 1.74 -8.70
N VAL A 212 -2.65 0.79 -7.77
CA VAL A 212 -1.50 0.35 -6.95
C VAL A 212 -0.45 -0.33 -7.84
N ALA A 213 -0.84 -1.28 -8.69
CA ALA A 213 0.08 -2.03 -9.57
C ALA A 213 0.88 -1.13 -10.51
N ARG A 214 0.34 0.03 -10.92
CA ARG A 214 1.06 1.05 -11.72
C ARG A 214 2.24 1.68 -10.97
N LEU A 215 2.24 1.67 -9.64
CA LEU A 215 3.35 2.17 -8.82
C LEU A 215 4.46 1.14 -8.60
N ILE A 216 4.24 -0.12 -8.99
CA ILE A 216 5.18 -1.22 -8.78
C ILE A 216 5.98 -1.46 -10.06
N GLU A 217 7.28 -1.57 -9.92
CA GLU A 217 8.23 -1.71 -11.03
C GLU A 217 8.81 -3.13 -11.06
N ASP A 218 9.39 -3.52 -12.19
CA ASP A 218 10.16 -4.77 -12.25
C ASP A 218 11.35 -4.70 -11.27
N GLY A 219 11.63 -5.85 -10.64
CA GLY A 219 12.67 -5.98 -9.62
C GLY A 219 12.27 -5.47 -8.21
N SER A 220 11.02 -5.05 -8.01
CA SER A 220 10.54 -4.60 -6.70
C SER A 220 10.47 -5.73 -5.67
N THR A 221 10.73 -5.40 -4.40
CA THR A 221 10.38 -6.25 -3.26
C THR A 221 9.08 -5.73 -2.66
N ILE A 222 8.06 -6.59 -2.53
CA ILE A 222 6.74 -6.18 -2.04
C ILE A 222 6.46 -6.71 -0.64
N GLN A 223 5.86 -5.85 0.18
CA GLN A 223 5.17 -6.20 1.41
C GLN A 223 3.68 -5.95 1.21
N VAL A 224 2.87 -6.94 1.55
CA VAL A 224 1.42 -6.88 1.37
C VAL A 224 0.69 -7.40 2.60
N GLY A 225 -0.41 -6.75 2.96
CA GLY A 225 -1.35 -7.31 3.94
C GLY A 225 -2.23 -8.39 3.31
N PHE A 226 -3.25 -8.82 4.06
CA PHE A 226 -4.36 -9.62 3.55
C PHE A 226 -5.63 -8.77 3.41
N GLY A 227 -6.60 -9.26 2.63
CA GLY A 227 -7.88 -8.61 2.40
C GLY A 227 -8.00 -7.96 1.01
N ARG A 228 -9.15 -7.35 0.73
CA ARG A 228 -9.59 -7.08 -0.64
C ARG A 228 -8.66 -6.19 -1.48
N ILE A 229 -8.04 -5.17 -0.87
CA ILE A 229 -7.14 -4.24 -1.57
C ILE A 229 -5.78 -4.88 -1.89
N PRO A 230 -5.06 -5.51 -0.93
CA PRO A 230 -3.86 -6.28 -1.24
C PRO A 230 -4.09 -7.34 -2.32
N GLU A 231 -5.14 -8.16 -2.21
CA GLU A 231 -5.49 -9.19 -3.19
C GLU A 231 -5.68 -8.58 -4.59
N ALA A 232 -6.50 -7.52 -4.70
CA ALA A 232 -6.72 -6.83 -5.97
C ALA A 232 -5.42 -6.23 -6.55
N SER A 233 -4.51 -5.75 -5.69
CA SER A 233 -3.24 -5.18 -6.15
C SER A 233 -2.36 -6.25 -6.80
N LEU A 234 -2.30 -7.46 -6.22
CA LEU A 234 -1.52 -8.57 -6.74
C LEU A 234 -2.07 -9.09 -8.08
N MET A 235 -3.40 -9.10 -8.27
CA MET A 235 -4.04 -9.50 -9.53
C MET A 235 -3.53 -8.72 -10.75
N PHE A 236 -3.18 -7.44 -10.58
CA PHE A 236 -2.72 -6.57 -11.67
C PHE A 236 -1.19 -6.49 -11.81
N LEU A 237 -0.44 -7.31 -11.06
CA LEU A 237 1.01 -7.46 -11.25
C LEU A 237 1.37 -8.45 -12.37
N GLN A 238 0.38 -9.04 -13.03
CA GLN A 238 0.60 -9.92 -14.18
C GLN A 238 1.43 -9.21 -15.26
N GLY A 239 2.48 -9.88 -15.73
CA GLY A 239 3.42 -9.35 -16.72
C GLY A 239 4.61 -8.55 -16.14
N LYS A 240 4.60 -8.23 -14.84
CA LYS A 240 5.81 -7.74 -14.13
C LYS A 240 6.85 -8.86 -14.03
N LYS A 241 8.09 -8.49 -13.76
CA LYS A 241 9.21 -9.44 -13.67
C LYS A 241 10.05 -9.21 -12.43
N ASP A 242 10.61 -10.31 -11.94
CA ASP A 242 11.61 -10.32 -10.88
C ASP A 242 11.11 -9.72 -9.55
N ILE A 243 9.84 -9.95 -9.22
CA ILE A 243 9.27 -9.48 -7.95
C ILE A 243 9.73 -10.39 -6.81
N ALA A 244 10.25 -9.82 -5.74
CA ALA A 244 10.48 -10.54 -4.48
C ALA A 244 9.36 -10.26 -3.49
N VAL A 245 9.04 -11.20 -2.60
CA VAL A 245 8.05 -11.00 -1.54
C VAL A 245 8.75 -11.04 -0.19
N TYR A 246 8.59 -9.96 0.57
CA TYR A 246 9.08 -9.85 1.94
C TYR A 246 7.96 -9.23 2.77
N SER A 247 7.18 -10.07 3.43
CA SER A 247 5.89 -9.67 3.98
C SER A 247 5.55 -10.38 5.27
N GLU A 248 4.89 -9.74 6.23
CA GLU A 248 4.41 -10.44 7.44
C GLU A 248 3.50 -11.61 7.06
N ILE A 249 2.59 -11.36 6.11
CA ILE A 249 1.55 -12.29 5.71
C ILE A 249 1.65 -12.54 4.19
N ILE A 250 1.50 -13.79 3.80
CA ILE A 250 1.25 -14.21 2.42
C ILE A 250 -0.10 -14.93 2.31
N THR A 251 -0.70 -14.87 1.12
CA THR A 251 -2.04 -15.38 0.84
C THR A 251 -2.05 -16.17 -0.48
N ASP A 252 -3.19 -16.74 -0.84
CA ASP A 252 -3.40 -17.46 -2.10
C ASP A 252 -3.00 -16.64 -3.35
N SER A 253 -3.14 -15.31 -3.32
CA SER A 253 -2.72 -14.44 -4.43
C SER A 253 -1.21 -14.42 -4.66
N VAL A 254 -0.40 -14.66 -3.61
CA VAL A 254 1.06 -14.79 -3.78
C VAL A 254 1.40 -16.07 -4.53
N VAL A 255 0.63 -17.14 -4.33
CA VAL A 255 0.76 -18.40 -5.08
C VAL A 255 0.44 -18.14 -6.55
N ASP A 256 -0.66 -17.44 -6.86
CA ASP A 256 -1.02 -17.08 -8.24
C ASP A 256 0.07 -16.26 -8.95
N LEU A 257 0.73 -15.36 -8.21
CA LEU A 257 1.83 -14.54 -8.72
C LEU A 257 3.10 -15.37 -8.98
N ALA A 258 3.37 -16.36 -8.13
CA ALA A 258 4.48 -17.29 -8.30
C ALA A 258 4.25 -18.19 -9.52
N ASP A 259 3.06 -18.78 -9.65
CA ASP A 259 2.68 -19.66 -10.74
C ASP A 259 2.69 -18.96 -12.10
N SER A 260 2.38 -17.65 -12.14
CA SER A 260 2.47 -16.87 -13.37
C SER A 260 3.89 -16.46 -13.76
N GLY A 261 4.89 -16.78 -12.93
CA GLY A 261 6.31 -16.51 -13.18
C GLY A 261 6.72 -15.05 -12.96
N VAL A 262 5.89 -14.25 -12.29
CA VAL A 262 6.21 -12.86 -11.93
C VAL A 262 7.19 -12.81 -10.76
N VAL A 263 7.00 -13.70 -9.77
CA VAL A 263 7.91 -13.81 -8.62
C VAL A 263 9.29 -14.31 -9.09
N ARG A 264 10.34 -13.68 -8.59
CA ARG A 264 11.74 -14.03 -8.85
C ARG A 264 11.96 -15.52 -8.63
N LYS A 265 12.64 -16.17 -9.56
CA LYS A 265 13.13 -17.54 -9.35
C LYS A 265 14.35 -17.50 -8.44
N THR A 266 14.46 -18.47 -7.54
CA THR A 266 15.72 -18.70 -6.83
C THR A 266 16.80 -18.99 -7.89
N ASP A 267 17.93 -18.30 -7.84
CA ASP A 267 19.03 -18.39 -8.80
C ASP A 267 19.83 -19.70 -8.66
N GLY A 268 19.20 -20.74 -8.14
CA GLY A 268 19.84 -21.98 -7.71
C GLY A 268 20.68 -21.83 -6.44
N ASN A 269 20.77 -20.62 -5.86
CA ASN A 269 21.37 -20.40 -4.55
C ASN A 269 20.29 -20.53 -3.46
N PRO A 270 20.28 -21.63 -2.68
CA PRO A 270 19.31 -21.80 -1.60
C PRO A 270 19.42 -20.74 -0.49
N CYS A 271 20.45 -19.88 -0.49
CA CYS A 271 20.63 -18.81 0.51
C CYS A 271 19.87 -17.51 0.21
N LYS A 272 19.03 -17.44 -0.84
CA LYS A 272 18.17 -16.28 -1.11
C LYS A 272 16.77 -16.74 -1.54
N PRO A 273 15.85 -16.98 -0.58
CA PRO A 273 14.46 -17.29 -0.92
C PRO A 273 13.82 -16.13 -1.69
N ALA A 274 12.86 -16.45 -2.56
CA ALA A 274 12.11 -15.44 -3.30
C ALA A 274 10.96 -14.86 -2.46
N ILE A 275 10.49 -15.62 -1.47
CA ILE A 275 9.42 -15.29 -0.57
C ILE A 275 9.90 -15.48 0.87
N ILE A 276 9.90 -14.41 1.66
CA ILE A 276 10.12 -14.45 3.10
C ILE A 276 8.84 -13.97 3.77
N ALA A 277 8.28 -14.80 4.65
CA ALA A 277 7.05 -14.49 5.36
C ALA A 277 7.09 -14.91 6.83
N SER A 278 6.07 -14.53 7.60
CA SER A 278 5.90 -15.00 8.99
C SER A 278 4.60 -15.75 9.22
N ALA A 279 3.57 -15.47 8.41
CA ALA A 279 2.28 -16.13 8.45
C ALA A 279 1.71 -16.38 7.04
N CYS A 280 1.01 -17.51 6.85
CA CYS A 280 0.11 -17.73 5.73
C CYS A 280 -1.33 -17.57 6.19
N ILE A 281 -2.08 -16.66 5.56
CA ILE A 281 -3.51 -16.48 5.79
C ILE A 281 -4.23 -16.66 4.46
N GLY A 282 -4.85 -17.83 4.29
CA GLY A 282 -5.41 -18.24 3.00
C GLY A 282 -6.14 -19.56 3.10
N THR A 283 -6.18 -20.30 2.00
CA THR A 283 -6.76 -21.64 1.93
C THR A 283 -5.66 -22.71 1.89
N GLU A 284 -6.06 -23.98 1.75
CA GLU A 284 -5.14 -25.10 1.48
C GLU A 284 -4.14 -24.78 0.36
N LYS A 285 -4.51 -23.95 -0.61
CA LYS A 285 -3.63 -23.52 -1.70
C LYS A 285 -2.31 -22.91 -1.22
N VAL A 286 -2.33 -21.94 -0.30
CA VAL A 286 -1.09 -21.31 0.20
C VAL A 286 -0.36 -22.22 1.18
N PHE A 287 -1.08 -23.09 1.89
CA PHE A 287 -0.50 -24.05 2.82
C PHE A 287 0.31 -25.12 2.08
N ASP A 288 -0.28 -25.73 1.05
CA ASP A 288 0.36 -26.70 0.17
C ASP A 288 1.55 -26.08 -0.59
N PHE A 289 1.40 -24.82 -1.03
CA PHE A 289 2.48 -24.11 -1.70
C PHE A 289 3.69 -23.85 -0.78
N ALA A 290 3.47 -23.60 0.51
CA ALA A 290 4.53 -23.35 1.47
C ALA A 290 5.18 -24.65 1.99
N ASP A 291 4.51 -25.79 1.89
CA ASP A 291 5.01 -27.08 2.38
C ASP A 291 6.29 -27.50 1.65
N SER A 292 7.39 -27.62 2.41
CA SER A 292 8.70 -28.07 1.90
C SER A 292 9.21 -27.34 0.64
N ASN A 293 8.70 -26.13 0.37
CA ASN A 293 9.03 -25.36 -0.82
C ASN A 293 10.24 -24.44 -0.57
N PRO A 294 11.39 -24.65 -1.21
CA PRO A 294 12.59 -23.84 -0.99
C PRO A 294 12.47 -22.39 -1.49
N MET A 295 11.38 -22.07 -2.20
CA MET A 295 11.07 -20.69 -2.60
C MET A 295 10.55 -19.84 -1.44
N VAL A 296 10.00 -20.48 -0.41
CA VAL A 296 9.32 -19.85 0.74
C VAL A 296 10.09 -20.14 2.01
N GLU A 297 10.49 -19.10 2.73
CA GLU A 297 10.97 -19.24 4.10
C GLU A 297 10.06 -18.52 5.09
N MET A 298 9.68 -19.22 6.15
CA MET A 298 8.88 -18.70 7.24
C MET A 298 9.79 -18.31 8.42
N HIS A 299 9.65 -17.10 8.94
CA HIS A 299 10.51 -16.54 9.97
C HIS A 299 9.71 -15.83 11.07
N ASP A 300 10.32 -15.71 12.25
CA ASP A 300 9.76 -14.94 13.37
C ASP A 300 9.73 -13.44 13.02
N LEU A 301 8.68 -12.75 13.47
CA LEU A 301 8.45 -11.33 13.18
C LEU A 301 9.58 -10.42 13.67
N SER A 302 10.37 -10.82 14.67
CA SER A 302 11.54 -10.07 15.11
C SER A 302 12.58 -9.90 13.99
N CYS A 303 12.70 -10.87 13.08
CA CYS A 303 13.54 -10.76 11.89
C CYS A 303 12.87 -9.88 10.84
N LEU A 304 11.60 -10.16 10.51
CA LEU A 304 10.91 -9.43 9.45
C LEU A 304 10.79 -7.93 9.72
N SER A 305 10.66 -7.57 10.99
CA SER A 305 10.43 -6.21 11.44
C SER A 305 11.70 -5.40 11.71
N ASP A 306 12.90 -5.93 11.44
CA ASP A 306 14.15 -5.17 11.54
C ASP A 306 14.26 -4.16 10.39
N PRO A 307 14.24 -2.84 10.66
CA PRO A 307 14.38 -1.83 9.63
C PRO A 307 15.69 -1.95 8.83
N LYS A 308 16.78 -2.45 9.42
CA LYS A 308 18.05 -2.64 8.70
C LYS A 308 17.90 -3.63 7.55
N GLN A 309 17.12 -4.69 7.75
CA GLN A 309 16.86 -5.67 6.72
C GLN A 309 15.99 -5.07 5.63
N ILE A 310 14.90 -4.37 6.00
CA ILE A 310 14.01 -3.72 5.03
C ILE A 310 14.74 -2.67 4.18
N LEU A 311 15.59 -1.85 4.79
CA LEU A 311 16.37 -0.80 4.11
C LEU A 311 17.46 -1.36 3.19
N SER A 312 17.80 -2.64 3.30
CA SER A 312 18.75 -3.30 2.39
C SER A 312 18.13 -3.62 1.02
N PHE A 313 16.79 -3.62 0.91
CA PHE A 313 16.11 -3.84 -0.35
C PHE A 313 16.01 -2.55 -1.17
N GLU A 314 16.33 -2.65 -2.45
CA GLU A 314 15.95 -1.64 -3.43
C GLU A 314 14.48 -1.81 -3.83
N LYS A 315 13.80 -0.69 -4.10
CA LYS A 315 12.40 -0.64 -4.53
C LYS A 315 11.48 -1.47 -3.62
N PHE A 316 11.67 -1.33 -2.31
CA PHE A 316 10.79 -1.94 -1.30
C PHE A 316 9.43 -1.22 -1.29
N ILE A 317 8.36 -1.92 -1.67
CA ILE A 317 7.01 -1.37 -1.79
C ILE A 317 6.11 -1.96 -0.70
N ALA A 318 5.68 -1.11 0.23
CA ALA A 318 4.73 -1.49 1.28
C ALA A 318 3.32 -1.11 0.87
N ILE A 319 2.41 -2.10 0.75
CA ILE A 319 1.02 -1.90 0.31
C ILE A 319 0.08 -2.14 1.47
N ASN A 320 -0.62 -1.08 1.89
CA ASN A 320 -1.42 -1.10 3.10
C ASN A 320 -2.79 -0.42 2.87
N GLY A 321 -3.83 -0.95 3.51
CA GLY A 321 -5.19 -0.42 3.42
C GLY A 321 -5.48 0.67 4.46
N ALA A 322 -6.39 1.59 4.17
CA ALA A 322 -6.93 2.53 5.16
C ALA A 322 -8.46 2.57 5.15
N MET A 323 -9.04 2.93 6.30
CA MET A 323 -10.48 3.17 6.44
C MET A 323 -10.84 4.58 5.99
N GLU A 324 -10.09 5.58 6.46
CA GLU A 324 -10.21 6.97 6.06
C GLU A 324 -8.82 7.61 5.95
N ILE A 325 -8.77 8.71 5.22
CA ILE A 325 -7.64 9.64 5.20
C ILE A 325 -8.14 11.07 5.29
N ASP A 326 -7.56 11.85 6.20
CA ASP A 326 -7.90 13.28 6.33
C ASP A 326 -7.19 14.16 5.29
N LEU A 327 -7.61 15.41 5.11
CA LEU A 327 -7.01 16.33 4.14
C LEU A 327 -5.55 16.74 4.46
N SER A 328 -5.07 16.46 5.67
CA SER A 328 -3.66 16.64 6.04
C SER A 328 -2.78 15.46 5.62
N GLY A 329 -3.40 14.30 5.32
CA GLY A 329 -2.74 13.06 4.92
C GLY A 329 -2.57 12.06 6.06
N GLN A 330 -3.25 12.22 7.20
CA GLN A 330 -3.28 11.19 8.24
C GLN A 330 -4.24 10.09 7.83
N SER A 331 -3.84 8.83 7.99
CA SER A 331 -4.71 7.68 7.72
C SER A 331 -4.96 6.84 8.95
N CYS A 332 -6.09 6.15 8.93
CA CYS A 332 -6.54 5.32 10.02
C CYS A 332 -6.99 3.94 9.53
N VAL A 333 -7.13 3.02 10.49
CA VAL A 333 -7.73 1.70 10.30
C VAL A 333 -8.80 1.49 11.37
N GLY A 334 -9.88 0.78 11.04
CA GLY A 334 -11.01 0.56 11.95
C GLY A 334 -11.96 -0.55 11.48
N MET A 335 -12.83 -0.98 12.40
CA MET A 335 -13.87 -2.00 12.18
C MET A 335 -15.20 -1.34 11.82
N GLY A 336 -15.30 -0.82 10.59
CA GLY A 336 -16.54 -0.19 10.11
C GLY A 336 -16.90 1.10 10.84
N GLU A 337 -18.17 1.50 10.75
CA GLU A 337 -18.63 2.84 11.17
C GLU A 337 -18.79 3.03 12.69
N TYR A 338 -18.76 1.96 13.48
CA TYR A 338 -19.10 2.00 14.91
C TYR A 338 -18.09 1.32 15.85
N MET A 339 -17.07 0.65 15.30
CA MET A 339 -16.05 0.01 16.10
C MET A 339 -14.67 0.55 15.79
N GLY A 340 -13.95 0.86 16.86
CA GLY A 340 -12.63 1.48 16.84
C GLY A 340 -11.53 0.59 16.23
N TYR A 341 -10.31 1.05 16.48
CA TYR A 341 -9.05 0.52 15.97
C TYR A 341 -8.93 -1.02 16.06
N PHE A 342 -8.57 -1.67 14.94
CA PHE A 342 -8.48 -3.12 14.79
C PHE A 342 -7.11 -3.71 15.15
N GLY A 343 -6.10 -2.87 15.43
CA GLY A 343 -4.69 -3.28 15.41
C GLY A 343 -4.05 -3.02 14.03
N ALA A 344 -2.79 -2.61 14.01
CA ALA A 344 -2.07 -2.24 12.78
C ALA A 344 -0.92 -3.17 12.43
N LEU A 345 -0.53 -4.09 13.32
CA LEU A 345 0.62 -4.98 13.12
C LEU A 345 1.83 -4.19 12.56
N GLY A 346 2.39 -4.58 11.41
CA GLY A 346 3.51 -3.90 10.76
C GLY A 346 3.15 -2.68 9.91
N HIS A 347 1.87 -2.35 9.71
CA HIS A 347 1.38 -1.38 8.71
C HIS A 347 2.14 -0.05 8.69
N ALA A 348 2.17 0.67 9.83
CA ALA A 348 2.88 1.95 9.90
C ALA A 348 4.39 1.80 9.77
N MET A 349 4.95 0.69 10.28
CA MET A 349 6.38 0.42 10.26
C MET A 349 6.87 0.13 8.84
N PHE A 350 6.19 -0.73 8.09
CA PHE A 350 6.54 -0.99 6.69
C PHE A 350 6.38 0.24 5.83
N ASN A 351 5.27 1.00 5.99
CA ASN A 351 5.08 2.25 5.26
C ASN A 351 6.22 3.25 5.52
N ARG A 352 6.52 3.51 6.80
CA ARG A 352 7.60 4.40 7.20
C ARG A 352 8.95 3.93 6.67
N THR A 353 9.25 2.64 6.79
CA THR A 353 10.57 2.12 6.40
C THR A 353 10.74 2.08 4.88
N ALA A 354 9.67 1.73 4.15
CA ALA A 354 9.64 1.75 2.68
C ALA A 354 9.94 3.16 2.12
N LEU A 355 9.46 4.22 2.78
CA LEU A 355 9.76 5.61 2.39
C LEU A 355 11.27 5.90 2.36
N TYR A 356 12.04 5.29 3.26
CA TYR A 356 13.48 5.49 3.38
C TYR A 356 14.33 4.51 2.55
N ALA A 357 13.74 3.42 2.06
CA ALA A 357 14.44 2.47 1.20
C ALA A 357 14.78 3.10 -0.17
N PRO A 358 15.92 2.76 -0.80
CA PRO A 358 16.28 3.26 -2.13
C PRO A 358 15.21 2.90 -3.17
N GLY A 359 14.54 3.91 -3.73
CA GLY A 359 13.40 3.69 -4.65
C GLY A 359 12.14 3.09 -4.02
N GLY A 360 12.10 2.94 -2.70
CA GLY A 360 10.96 2.38 -1.98
C GLY A 360 9.76 3.32 -1.90
N LYS A 361 8.57 2.72 -1.72
CA LYS A 361 7.28 3.42 -1.71
C LYS A 361 6.38 2.84 -0.62
N GLY A 362 5.90 3.67 0.28
CA GLY A 362 4.80 3.34 1.19
C GLY A 362 3.48 3.74 0.54
N ILE A 363 2.54 2.81 0.43
CA ILE A 363 1.29 3.00 -0.28
C ILE A 363 0.14 2.80 0.71
N ILE A 364 -0.67 3.84 0.87
CA ILE A 364 -1.97 3.80 1.53
C ILE A 364 -3.06 3.74 0.47
N ALA A 365 -3.77 2.62 0.40
CA ALA A 365 -4.83 2.40 -0.57
C ALA A 365 -6.20 2.29 0.12
N LEU A 366 -7.20 2.93 -0.47
CA LEU A 366 -8.58 2.90 0.02
C LEU A 366 -9.54 3.15 -1.15
N ARG A 367 -10.74 2.59 -1.09
CA ARG A 367 -11.85 3.09 -1.92
C ARG A 367 -12.16 4.54 -1.51
N SER A 368 -12.60 5.38 -2.44
CA SER A 368 -12.86 6.79 -2.12
C SER A 368 -14.15 7.00 -1.34
N THR A 369 -15.03 6.00 -1.24
CA THR A 369 -16.34 6.04 -0.57
C THR A 369 -16.60 4.84 0.35
N SER A 370 -17.68 4.88 1.14
CA SER A 370 -18.26 3.71 1.81
C SER A 370 -18.77 2.68 0.79
N ARG A 371 -19.05 1.44 1.22
CA ARG A 371 -19.46 0.34 0.29
C ARG A 371 -20.78 0.64 -0.44
N ASP A 372 -21.66 1.41 0.17
CA ASP A 372 -22.92 1.91 -0.40
C ASP A 372 -22.76 3.23 -1.17
N GLY A 373 -21.55 3.81 -1.20
CA GLY A 373 -21.22 5.05 -1.89
C GLY A 373 -21.78 6.33 -1.24
N THR A 374 -22.34 6.25 -0.04
CA THR A 374 -23.03 7.37 0.61
C THR A 374 -22.09 8.31 1.37
N CYS A 375 -20.97 7.80 1.89
CA CYS A 375 -19.98 8.54 2.65
C CYS A 375 -18.63 8.59 1.92
N SER A 376 -17.88 9.69 2.06
CA SER A 376 -16.51 9.80 1.56
C SER A 376 -15.52 9.18 2.54
N ARG A 377 -14.46 8.54 2.05
CA ARG A 377 -13.32 8.07 2.88
C ARG A 377 -12.11 9.00 2.81
N ILE A 378 -12.11 9.95 1.89
CA ILE A 378 -11.28 11.15 2.00
C ILE A 378 -12.12 12.18 2.73
N VAL A 379 -11.67 12.60 3.91
CA VAL A 379 -12.46 13.41 4.84
C VAL A 379 -11.70 14.68 5.24
N PRO A 380 -12.37 15.78 5.61
CA PRO A 380 -11.69 16.96 6.14
C PRO A 380 -10.95 16.64 7.44
N GLU A 381 -11.63 15.93 8.33
CA GLU A 381 -11.20 15.42 9.63
C GLU A 381 -11.86 14.05 9.83
N PHE A 382 -11.27 13.17 10.65
CA PHE A 382 -11.81 11.82 10.89
C PHE A 382 -13.24 11.86 11.43
N THR A 383 -14.08 10.96 10.93
CA THR A 383 -15.53 10.94 11.26
C THR A 383 -15.82 10.50 12.68
N ASP A 384 -14.94 9.69 13.27
CA ASP A 384 -15.02 9.27 14.68
C ASP A 384 -13.72 9.60 15.43
N SER A 385 -13.86 10.38 16.49
CA SER A 385 -12.79 10.75 17.43
C SER A 385 -12.09 9.57 18.12
N LYS A 386 -12.69 8.38 18.12
CA LYS A 386 -12.13 7.16 18.73
C LYS A 386 -11.25 6.36 17.76
N ILE A 387 -11.15 6.80 16.51
CA ILE A 387 -10.32 6.15 15.49
C ILE A 387 -8.83 6.31 15.83
N GLY A 388 -8.08 5.21 15.66
CA GLY A 388 -6.63 5.21 15.81
C GLY A 388 -5.93 5.68 14.53
N ILE A 389 -5.10 6.72 14.64
CA ILE A 389 -4.21 7.18 13.57
C ILE A 389 -3.03 6.20 13.47
N ILE A 390 -2.76 5.69 12.27
CA ILE A 390 -1.71 4.68 12.05
C ILE A 390 -0.57 5.21 11.21
N THR A 391 -0.86 5.67 9.98
CA THR A 391 0.17 6.38 9.22
C THR A 391 -0.06 7.87 9.41
N THR A 392 0.89 8.50 10.09
CA THR A 392 0.83 9.93 10.40
C THR A 392 1.09 10.77 9.16
N GLN A 393 0.73 12.05 9.22
CA GLN A 393 1.04 13.02 8.17
C GLN A 393 2.56 13.15 7.90
N SER A 394 3.42 12.75 8.84
CA SER A 394 4.88 12.78 8.67
C SER A 394 5.42 11.57 7.89
N ASP A 395 4.71 10.45 7.90
CA ASP A 395 5.14 9.19 7.31
C ASP A 395 4.41 8.86 5.99
N ILE A 396 3.36 9.62 5.67
CA ILE A 396 2.57 9.39 4.46
C ILE A 396 3.40 9.64 3.18
N HIS A 397 3.24 8.75 2.21
CA HIS A 397 3.94 8.82 0.93
C HIS A 397 2.93 8.78 -0.23
N TYR A 398 2.53 7.60 -0.73
CA TYR A 398 1.51 7.50 -1.77
C TYR A 398 0.13 7.21 -1.19
N VAL A 399 -0.90 7.84 -1.78
CA VAL A 399 -2.31 7.55 -1.50
C VAL A 399 -3.00 7.14 -2.79
N VAL A 400 -3.76 6.05 -2.77
CA VAL A 400 -4.38 5.44 -3.95
C VAL A 400 -5.87 5.20 -3.73
N THR A 401 -6.68 5.61 -4.70
CA THR A 401 -8.10 5.26 -4.83
C THR A 401 -8.41 4.71 -6.21
N GLU A 402 -9.66 4.37 -6.47
CA GLU A 402 -10.16 4.02 -7.80
C GLU A 402 -10.04 5.17 -8.81
N PHE A 403 -9.87 6.42 -8.36
CA PHE A 403 -9.73 7.60 -9.20
C PHE A 403 -8.28 7.94 -9.57
N GLY A 404 -7.29 7.28 -8.95
CA GLY A 404 -5.88 7.48 -9.23
C GLY A 404 -4.99 7.34 -8.01
N HIS A 405 -3.80 7.94 -8.11
CA HIS A 405 -2.86 8.01 -6.99
C HIS A 405 -2.21 9.39 -6.92
N VAL A 406 -1.80 9.77 -5.71
CA VAL A 406 -1.02 10.99 -5.46
C VAL A 406 0.16 10.70 -4.54
N ASP A 407 1.29 11.36 -4.82
CA ASP A 407 2.43 11.45 -3.92
C ASP A 407 2.22 12.63 -2.96
N LEU A 408 2.25 12.41 -1.65
CA LEU A 408 2.12 13.42 -0.61
C LEU A 408 3.45 13.77 0.07
N PHE A 409 4.53 13.06 -0.26
CA PHE A 409 5.84 13.29 0.35
C PHE A 409 6.37 14.67 -0.04
N GLY A 410 6.81 15.44 0.96
CA GLY A 410 7.30 16.82 0.78
C GLY A 410 6.23 17.88 0.48
N LYS A 411 4.96 17.52 0.28
CA LYS A 411 3.87 18.47 0.03
C LYS A 411 3.41 19.18 1.30
N SER A 412 3.12 20.47 1.19
CA SER A 412 2.43 21.26 2.22
C SER A 412 0.97 20.80 2.41
N ILE A 413 0.35 21.14 3.54
CA ILE A 413 -1.07 20.80 3.81
C ILE A 413 -2.00 21.28 2.69
N ARG A 414 -1.75 22.46 2.12
CA ARG A 414 -2.49 22.96 0.96
C ARG A 414 -2.39 22.02 -0.24
N GLU A 415 -1.16 21.65 -0.61
CA GLU A 415 -0.90 20.78 -1.76
C GLU A 415 -1.43 19.37 -1.52
N ARG A 416 -1.40 18.88 -0.28
CA ARG A 416 -1.99 17.59 0.12
C ARG A 416 -3.50 17.61 0.01
N ALA A 417 -4.16 18.63 0.57
CA ALA A 417 -5.61 18.75 0.49
C ALA A 417 -6.07 18.77 -0.98
N LEU A 418 -5.42 19.58 -1.82
CA LEU A 418 -5.71 19.60 -3.26
C LEU A 418 -5.44 18.25 -3.93
N ALA A 419 -4.29 17.62 -3.66
CA ALA A 419 -3.97 16.30 -4.22
C ALA A 419 -5.02 15.25 -3.85
N LEU A 420 -5.36 15.13 -2.56
CA LEU A 420 -6.34 14.16 -2.07
C LEU A 420 -7.73 14.38 -2.69
N ILE A 421 -8.17 15.63 -2.82
CA ILE A 421 -9.43 15.98 -3.48
C ILE A 421 -9.46 15.47 -4.94
N THR A 422 -8.34 15.50 -5.67
CA THR A 422 -8.32 15.01 -7.06
C THR A 422 -8.57 13.51 -7.20
N ILE A 423 -8.29 12.73 -6.15
CA ILE A 423 -8.54 11.28 -6.10
C ILE A 423 -9.74 10.90 -5.22
N ALA A 424 -10.52 11.88 -4.75
CA ALA A 424 -11.82 11.64 -4.14
C ALA A 424 -12.90 11.36 -5.20
N HIS A 425 -14.00 10.72 -4.78
CA HIS A 425 -15.18 10.58 -5.64
C HIS A 425 -15.67 11.97 -6.09
N PRO A 426 -15.97 12.18 -7.39
CA PRO A 426 -16.40 13.47 -7.94
C PRO A 426 -17.48 14.19 -7.10
N ARG A 427 -18.53 13.46 -6.70
CA ARG A 427 -19.63 13.95 -5.83
C ARG A 427 -19.19 14.67 -4.54
N PHE A 428 -18.03 14.32 -3.98
CA PHE A 428 -17.56 14.87 -2.70
C PHE A 428 -16.49 15.95 -2.87
N ARG A 429 -15.96 16.17 -4.08
CA ARG A 429 -14.83 17.08 -4.30
C ARG A 429 -15.16 18.53 -3.97
N ALA A 430 -16.35 18.99 -4.36
CA ALA A 430 -16.80 20.35 -4.05
C ALA A 430 -16.96 20.55 -2.54
N TRP A 431 -17.60 19.60 -1.85
CA TRP A 431 -17.72 19.62 -0.40
C TRP A 431 -16.36 19.62 0.30
N LEU A 432 -15.43 18.74 -0.10
CA LEU A 432 -14.09 18.70 0.46
C LEU A 432 -13.31 20.00 0.26
N LEU A 433 -13.46 20.67 -0.89
CA LEU A 433 -12.85 21.97 -1.12
C LEU A 433 -13.42 23.03 -0.18
N ASP A 434 -14.74 23.06 0.02
CA ASP A 434 -15.40 24.01 0.91
C ASP A 434 -14.95 23.80 2.37
N GLU A 435 -14.81 22.54 2.80
CA GLU A 435 -14.25 22.20 4.11
C GLU A 435 -12.75 22.59 4.21
N ALA A 436 -11.95 22.32 3.18
CA ALA A 436 -10.55 22.75 3.13
C ALA A 436 -10.42 24.28 3.25
N LYS A 437 -11.35 25.04 2.64
CA LYS A 437 -11.43 26.50 2.78
C LYS A 437 -11.79 26.90 4.20
N LYS A 438 -12.74 26.23 4.85
CA LYS A 438 -13.12 26.50 6.25
C LYS A 438 -11.94 26.26 7.21
N LEU A 439 -11.20 25.18 6.99
CA LEU A 439 -9.98 24.83 7.73
C LEU A 439 -8.78 25.74 7.42
N ASN A 440 -8.89 26.61 6.41
CA ASN A 440 -7.80 27.46 5.89
C ASN A 440 -6.61 26.64 5.36
N TYR A 441 -6.86 25.42 4.86
CA TYR A 441 -5.85 24.61 4.19
C TYR A 441 -5.57 25.13 2.78
N VAL A 442 -6.59 25.68 2.11
CA VAL A 442 -6.49 26.26 0.77
C VAL A 442 -6.95 27.72 0.75
N TYR A 443 -6.67 28.42 -0.36
CA TYR A 443 -7.14 29.79 -0.55
C TYR A 443 -8.67 29.87 -0.59
N LYS A 444 -9.25 30.98 -0.14
CA LYS A 444 -10.71 31.17 -0.16
C LYS A 444 -11.27 31.19 -1.59
N ASP A 445 -10.49 31.69 -2.54
CA ASP A 445 -10.77 31.72 -3.98
C ASP A 445 -10.22 30.50 -4.75
N GLN A 446 -9.78 29.46 -4.04
CA GLN A 446 -9.38 28.21 -4.67
C GLN A 446 -10.56 27.59 -5.42
N GLU A 447 -10.34 27.16 -6.66
CA GLU A 447 -11.31 26.50 -7.52
C GLU A 447 -10.79 25.12 -7.96
N LEU A 448 -11.72 24.23 -8.26
CA LEU A 448 -11.45 22.92 -8.87
C LEU A 448 -11.89 22.93 -10.34
N PRO A 449 -11.32 22.03 -11.17
CA PRO A 449 -11.91 21.69 -12.44
C PRO A 449 -13.38 21.25 -12.29
N PRO A 450 -14.21 21.42 -13.33
CA PRO A 450 -15.58 20.92 -13.33
C PRO A 450 -15.68 19.44 -12.95
N GLU A 451 -16.77 19.02 -12.31
CA GLU A 451 -16.92 17.66 -11.77
C GLU A 451 -16.79 16.56 -12.83
N PHE A 452 -17.22 16.83 -14.06
CA PHE A 452 -17.11 15.91 -15.19
C PHE A 452 -15.68 15.75 -15.75
N SER A 453 -14.73 16.56 -15.28
CA SER A 453 -13.34 16.53 -15.75
C SER A 453 -12.64 15.28 -15.23
N GLN A 454 -12.44 14.30 -16.11
CA GLN A 454 -11.66 13.10 -15.80
C GLN A 454 -10.22 13.29 -16.23
N TYR A 455 -9.27 13.01 -15.33
CA TYR A 455 -7.85 13.13 -15.63
C TYR A 455 -7.45 12.14 -16.73
N PRO A 456 -6.92 12.59 -17.88
CA PRO A 456 -6.70 11.72 -19.03
C PRO A 456 -5.35 10.99 -18.96
N TYR A 457 -5.29 9.95 -18.12
CA TYR A 457 -4.07 9.15 -17.85
C TYR A 457 -3.37 8.60 -19.11
N HIS A 458 -4.09 8.39 -20.21
CA HIS A 458 -3.54 7.83 -21.45
C HIS A 458 -2.58 8.78 -22.20
N TYR A 459 -2.48 10.05 -21.77
CA TYR A 459 -1.48 11.00 -22.25
C TYR A 459 -0.22 11.07 -21.37
N GLU A 460 -0.12 10.25 -20.31
CA GLU A 460 1.11 10.14 -19.52
C GLU A 460 2.15 9.29 -20.26
N GLU A 461 3.36 9.80 -20.42
CA GLU A 461 4.47 9.08 -21.08
C GLU A 461 5.84 9.56 -20.61
N ILE A 462 6.88 8.79 -20.95
CA ILE A 462 8.28 9.21 -20.78
C ILE A 462 8.87 9.45 -22.16
N GLN A 463 9.36 10.67 -22.40
CA GLN A 463 9.95 11.06 -23.66
C GLN A 463 11.40 11.51 -23.47
N SER A 464 12.28 11.09 -24.38
CA SER A 464 13.68 11.52 -24.39
C SER A 464 13.87 12.73 -25.30
N PHE A 465 14.60 13.73 -24.81
CA PHE A 465 15.05 14.90 -25.57
C PHE A 465 16.58 15.03 -25.43
N GLY A 466 17.30 14.53 -26.45
CA GLY A 466 18.75 14.37 -26.36
C GLY A 466 19.12 13.19 -25.47
N ASP A 467 20.00 13.43 -24.49
CA ASP A 467 20.50 12.45 -23.52
C ASP A 467 19.66 12.36 -22.23
N LYS A 468 18.62 13.19 -22.11
CA LYS A 468 17.76 13.26 -20.91
C LYS A 468 16.34 12.75 -21.15
N GLN A 469 15.77 12.16 -20.10
CA GLN A 469 14.38 11.69 -20.06
C GLN A 469 13.48 12.66 -19.30
N PHE A 470 12.27 12.86 -19.79
CA PHE A 470 11.26 13.73 -19.23
C PHE A 470 9.95 12.97 -19.05
N SER A 471 9.27 13.19 -17.93
CA SER A 471 7.87 12.79 -17.79
C SER A 471 6.99 13.82 -18.50
N ILE A 472 5.99 13.33 -19.22
CA ILE A 472 4.96 14.14 -19.85
C ILE A 472 3.64 13.70 -19.28
N HIS A 473 2.84 14.66 -18.81
CA HIS A 473 1.52 14.37 -18.25
C HIS A 473 0.56 15.56 -18.41
N PRO A 474 -0.76 15.32 -18.41
CA PRO A 474 -1.75 16.37 -18.28
C PRO A 474 -1.56 17.19 -17.00
N VAL A 475 -1.80 18.50 -17.05
CA VAL A 475 -1.64 19.39 -15.89
C VAL A 475 -2.52 18.98 -14.71
N LYS A 476 -2.00 19.08 -13.49
CA LYS A 476 -2.75 18.86 -12.25
C LYS A 476 -2.91 20.19 -11.53
N ILE A 477 -3.96 20.34 -10.73
CA ILE A 477 -4.13 21.54 -9.88
C ILE A 477 -2.96 21.75 -8.92
N THR A 478 -2.29 20.66 -8.53
CA THR A 478 -1.09 20.69 -7.68
C THR A 478 0.13 21.27 -8.37
N ASP A 479 0.10 21.46 -9.69
CA ASP A 479 1.24 21.94 -10.47
C ASP A 479 1.33 23.47 -10.48
N GLU A 480 0.37 24.18 -9.86
CA GLU A 480 0.29 25.65 -9.86
C GLU A 480 1.64 26.31 -9.53
N ARG A 481 2.30 25.84 -8.47
CA ARG A 481 3.57 26.40 -8.02
C ARG A 481 4.70 26.11 -9.01
N ALA A 482 4.72 24.93 -9.60
CA ALA A 482 5.74 24.55 -10.56
C ALA A 482 5.56 25.31 -11.89
N VAL A 483 4.31 25.53 -12.33
CA VAL A 483 3.99 26.42 -13.47
C VAL A 483 4.41 27.86 -13.19
N GLN A 484 4.19 28.37 -11.97
CA GLN A 484 4.72 29.68 -11.54
C GLN A 484 6.25 29.73 -11.61
N ASN A 485 6.94 28.69 -11.13
CA ASN A 485 8.40 28.64 -11.15
C ASN A 485 8.93 28.69 -12.59
N LEU A 486 8.32 27.93 -13.52
CA LEU A 486 8.62 28.03 -14.95
C LEU A 486 8.38 29.45 -15.46
N PHE A 487 7.23 30.06 -15.15
CA PHE A 487 6.97 31.44 -15.54
C PHE A 487 8.08 32.38 -15.05
N TYR A 488 8.55 32.25 -13.80
CA TYR A 488 9.60 33.11 -13.27
C TYR A 488 10.98 32.85 -13.87
N SER A 489 11.28 31.65 -14.38
CA SER A 489 12.52 31.36 -15.09
C SER A 489 12.60 31.98 -16.49
N LEU A 490 11.44 32.29 -17.10
CA LEU A 490 11.37 32.92 -18.42
C LEU A 490 11.98 34.34 -18.44
N SER A 491 12.61 34.68 -19.57
CA SER A 491 13.08 36.04 -19.83
C SER A 491 11.91 37.03 -19.95
N ARG A 492 12.18 38.33 -19.83
CA ARG A 492 11.14 39.37 -20.05
C ARG A 492 10.53 39.27 -21.46
N ASN A 493 11.34 38.92 -22.45
CA ASN A 493 10.90 38.78 -23.82
C ASN A 493 10.00 37.54 -24.00
N ASP A 494 10.37 36.40 -23.41
CA ASP A 494 9.55 35.18 -23.48
C ASP A 494 8.18 35.38 -22.79
N LYS A 495 8.16 36.08 -21.64
CA LYS A 495 6.91 36.46 -20.96
C LYS A 495 6.04 37.33 -21.86
N PHE A 496 6.63 38.37 -22.47
CA PHE A 496 5.90 39.23 -23.38
C PHE A 496 5.35 38.46 -24.60
N GLN A 497 6.16 37.58 -25.20
CA GLN A 497 5.75 36.75 -26.33
C GLN A 497 4.65 35.76 -25.97
N ARG A 498 4.65 35.21 -24.75
CA ARG A 498 3.63 34.25 -24.27
C ARG A 498 2.29 34.90 -23.96
N PHE A 499 2.29 36.10 -23.36
CA PHE A 499 1.08 36.75 -22.85
C PHE A 499 0.62 37.92 -23.72
N LEU A 500 1.39 38.28 -24.76
CA LEU A 500 1.17 39.44 -25.64
C LEU A 500 1.08 40.78 -24.90
N MET A 501 1.55 40.81 -23.66
CA MET A 501 1.59 41.97 -22.79
C MET A 501 2.67 41.78 -21.72
N HIS A 502 3.07 42.87 -21.07
CA HIS A 502 4.02 42.80 -19.95
C HIS A 502 3.34 42.22 -18.70
N VAL A 503 3.70 40.98 -18.38
CA VAL A 503 3.30 40.30 -17.14
C VAL A 503 4.55 40.11 -16.28
N ASN A 504 4.58 40.75 -15.10
CA ASN A 504 5.75 40.68 -14.20
C ASN A 504 5.59 39.63 -13.09
N ALA A 505 4.36 39.29 -12.75
CA ALA A 505 4.02 38.31 -11.72
C ALA A 505 2.85 37.46 -12.20
N LEU A 506 2.88 36.19 -11.80
CA LEU A 506 1.79 35.25 -12.01
C LEU A 506 1.20 34.92 -10.63
N HIS A 507 0.26 35.75 -10.18
CA HIS A 507 -0.39 35.58 -8.88
C HIS A 507 -1.29 34.34 -8.87
N HIS A 508 -1.69 33.87 -7.69
CA HIS A 508 -2.52 32.67 -7.49
C HIS A 508 -3.69 32.61 -8.49
N LYS A 509 -4.53 33.65 -8.56
CA LYS A 509 -5.68 33.68 -9.46
C LYS A 509 -5.32 33.41 -10.93
N GLN A 510 -4.23 34.00 -11.43
CA GLN A 510 -3.77 33.80 -12.80
C GLN A 510 -3.13 32.42 -13.00
N ALA A 511 -2.38 31.93 -12.01
CA ALA A 511 -1.78 30.61 -12.06
C ALA A 511 -2.83 29.48 -11.99
N GLN A 512 -3.86 29.67 -11.16
CA GLN A 512 -5.00 28.77 -11.04
C GLN A 512 -5.70 28.57 -12.39
N ASP A 513 -5.94 29.64 -13.14
CA ASP A 513 -6.56 29.54 -14.48
C ASP A 513 -5.69 28.76 -15.48
N LEU A 514 -4.39 28.64 -15.24
CA LEU A 514 -3.48 27.80 -16.04
C LEU A 514 -3.42 26.34 -15.60
N VAL A 515 -3.97 25.97 -14.44
CA VAL A 515 -3.96 24.56 -13.98
C VAL A 515 -5.36 23.97 -13.81
N LYS A 516 -6.39 24.82 -13.75
CA LYS A 516 -7.80 24.45 -13.76
C LYS A 516 -8.24 24.13 -15.19
N VAL A 517 -7.97 22.90 -15.62
CA VAL A 517 -8.27 22.40 -16.97
C VAL A 517 -9.41 21.37 -16.93
N ASP A 518 -10.37 21.50 -17.84
CA ASP A 518 -11.56 20.64 -17.92
C ASP A 518 -11.41 19.39 -18.82
N TYR A 519 -10.33 19.34 -19.62
CA TYR A 519 -10.02 18.29 -20.58
C TYR A 519 -11.04 18.10 -21.71
N MET A 520 -11.98 19.04 -21.87
CA MET A 520 -13.07 18.98 -22.85
C MET A 520 -13.05 20.16 -23.82
N ASP A 521 -13.07 21.39 -23.28
CA ASP A 521 -12.94 22.62 -24.06
C ASP A 521 -11.51 23.21 -23.91
N SER A 522 -10.69 22.64 -23.03
CA SER A 522 -9.29 23.03 -22.80
C SER A 522 -8.42 21.83 -22.43
N MET A 523 -7.12 21.90 -22.73
CA MET A 523 -6.15 20.88 -22.36
C MET A 523 -4.78 21.53 -22.12
N ALA A 524 -4.00 20.96 -21.19
CA ALA A 524 -2.62 21.37 -20.99
C ALA A 524 -1.72 20.19 -20.68
N LEU A 525 -0.51 20.22 -21.24
CA LEU A 525 0.53 19.22 -21.03
C LEU A 525 1.75 19.85 -20.38
N ILE A 526 2.26 19.16 -19.36
CA ILE A 526 3.53 19.44 -18.71
C ILE A 526 4.61 18.54 -19.29
N VAL A 527 5.81 19.09 -19.46
CA VAL A 527 7.05 18.34 -19.62
C VAL A 527 7.89 18.60 -18.39
N ALA A 528 8.11 17.58 -17.57
CA ALA A 528 8.87 17.67 -16.34
C ALA A 528 10.16 16.84 -16.45
N GLU A 529 11.26 17.45 -16.04
CA GLU A 529 12.52 16.76 -15.88
C GLU A 529 12.57 16.12 -14.50
N ARG A 530 12.87 14.82 -14.44
CA ARG A 530 13.14 14.14 -13.17
C ARG A 530 14.58 14.37 -12.76
N TYR A 531 14.80 15.21 -11.76
CA TYR A 531 16.06 15.30 -11.03
C TYR A 531 15.97 14.44 -9.77
N GLY A 532 16.40 13.19 -9.87
CA GLY A 532 16.18 12.21 -8.80
C GLY A 532 14.68 12.01 -8.56
N LYS A 533 14.20 12.39 -7.37
CA LYS A 533 12.77 12.30 -7.00
C LYS A 533 11.97 13.60 -7.22
N GLN A 534 12.63 14.71 -7.59
CA GLN A 534 11.95 15.98 -7.82
C GLN A 534 11.61 16.15 -9.30
N GLU A 535 10.35 16.51 -9.59
CA GLU A 535 9.93 16.90 -10.93
C GLU A 535 10.05 18.42 -11.10
N ASN A 536 10.89 18.84 -12.04
CA ASN A 536 11.03 20.24 -12.43
C ASN A 536 10.36 20.45 -13.78
N ILE A 537 9.25 21.19 -13.77
CA ILE A 537 8.53 21.54 -15.01
C ILE A 537 9.43 22.38 -15.90
N SER A 538 9.78 21.81 -17.04
CA SER A 538 10.65 22.41 -18.07
C SER A 538 9.85 23.02 -19.21
N ALA A 539 8.60 22.59 -19.42
CA ALA A 539 7.70 23.23 -20.37
C ALA A 539 6.23 22.97 -20.02
N VAL A 540 5.36 23.89 -20.46
CA VAL A 540 3.90 23.75 -20.39
C VAL A 540 3.28 24.23 -21.69
N ALA A 541 2.42 23.42 -22.30
CA ALA A 541 1.62 23.82 -23.45
C ALA A 541 0.13 23.78 -23.12
N HIS A 542 -0.62 24.72 -23.68
CA HIS A 542 -2.05 24.86 -23.53
C HIS A 542 -2.74 24.86 -24.88
N ILE A 543 -3.92 24.23 -24.93
CA ILE A 543 -4.95 24.55 -25.92
C ILE A 543 -6.24 24.92 -25.18
N ALA A 544 -6.92 25.95 -25.66
CA ALA A 544 -8.22 26.35 -25.13
C ALA A 544 -9.16 26.76 -26.26
N LYS A 545 -10.44 26.44 -26.13
CA LYS A 545 -11.47 26.81 -27.10
C LYS A 545 -11.56 28.31 -27.27
N GLU A 546 -11.49 28.75 -28.52
CA GLU A 546 -11.70 30.15 -28.89
C GLU A 546 -13.17 30.36 -29.27
N ALA A 547 -13.77 31.44 -28.76
CA ALA A 547 -15.15 31.78 -29.11
C ALA A 547 -15.24 32.14 -30.61
N CYS A 548 -16.07 31.42 -31.36
CA CYS A 548 -16.27 31.66 -32.78
C CYS A 548 -17.76 31.61 -33.15
N THR A 549 -18.18 32.43 -34.11
CA THR A 549 -19.56 32.52 -34.60
C THR A 549 -19.89 31.51 -35.71
N GLY A 550 -18.92 30.71 -36.15
CA GLY A 550 -19.08 29.72 -37.23
C GLY A 550 -19.13 28.26 -36.72
N PRO A 551 -19.41 27.29 -37.60
CA PRO A 551 -19.51 25.87 -37.24
C PRO A 551 -18.16 25.22 -36.92
N ARG A 552 -17.06 25.87 -37.29
CA ARG A 552 -15.70 25.36 -37.13
C ARG A 552 -15.24 25.54 -35.68
N LYS A 553 -14.90 24.45 -34.99
CA LYS A 553 -14.32 24.50 -33.64
C LYS A 553 -12.85 24.88 -33.71
N ILE A 554 -12.47 25.95 -33.02
CA ILE A 554 -11.11 26.49 -33.03
C ILE A 554 -10.54 26.44 -31.61
N CYS A 555 -9.29 26.01 -31.48
CA CYS A 555 -8.54 26.12 -30.23
C CYS A 555 -7.32 27.02 -30.40
N GLU A 556 -7.06 27.85 -29.40
CA GLU A 556 -5.85 28.66 -29.28
C GLU A 556 -4.74 27.83 -28.61
N PHE A 557 -3.54 27.80 -29.21
CA PHE A 557 -2.35 27.16 -28.68
C PHE A 557 -1.39 28.19 -28.10
N ALA A 558 -0.85 27.89 -26.91
CA ALA A 558 0.22 28.66 -26.30
C ALA A 558 1.19 27.74 -25.55
N VAL A 559 2.47 28.10 -25.50
CA VAL A 559 3.51 27.27 -24.87
C VAL A 559 4.55 28.12 -24.13
N MET A 560 5.02 27.61 -23.00
CA MET A 560 6.18 28.10 -22.26
C MET A 560 7.23 26.99 -22.24
N VAL A 561 8.48 27.33 -22.55
CA VAL A 561 9.63 26.40 -22.45
C VAL A 561 10.73 27.11 -21.70
N ASP A 562 11.25 26.45 -20.67
CA ASP A 562 12.35 26.96 -19.86
C ASP A 562 13.54 27.31 -20.76
N PRO A 563 14.20 28.47 -20.56
CA PRO A 563 15.30 28.91 -21.43
C PRO A 563 16.44 27.88 -21.59
N ALA A 564 16.73 27.07 -20.56
CA ALA A 564 17.76 26.04 -20.61
C ALA A 564 17.42 24.89 -21.60
N TRP A 565 16.12 24.74 -21.91
CA TRP A 565 15.54 23.65 -22.68
C TRP A 565 15.02 24.09 -24.06
N GLN A 566 15.10 25.38 -24.38
CA GLN A 566 14.76 25.91 -25.70
C GLN A 566 15.69 25.37 -26.80
N ASN A 567 15.20 25.33 -28.03
CA ASN A 567 15.90 24.81 -29.22
C ASN A 567 16.32 23.32 -29.17
N ARG A 568 15.81 22.54 -28.20
CA ARG A 568 16.03 21.08 -28.09
C ARG A 568 14.86 20.22 -28.60
N GLY A 569 13.90 20.83 -29.29
CA GLY A 569 12.76 20.14 -29.90
C GLY A 569 11.51 20.00 -29.02
N ILE A 570 11.58 20.35 -27.73
CA ILE A 570 10.43 20.27 -26.79
C ILE A 570 9.22 21.08 -27.27
N GLY A 571 9.42 22.34 -27.69
CA GLY A 571 8.32 23.17 -28.19
C GLY A 571 7.67 22.60 -29.46
N THR A 572 8.46 22.05 -30.38
CA THR A 572 7.94 21.40 -31.60
C THR A 572 7.22 20.10 -31.28
N TYR A 573 7.71 19.33 -30.30
CA TYR A 573 7.04 18.15 -29.79
C TYR A 573 5.66 18.50 -29.23
N LEU A 574 5.61 19.45 -28.29
CA LEU A 574 4.38 19.91 -27.68
C LEU A 574 3.38 20.44 -28.71
N LEU A 575 3.82 21.21 -29.70
CA LEU A 575 2.94 21.66 -30.78
C LEU A 575 2.30 20.47 -31.52
N ARG A 576 3.08 19.47 -31.94
CA ARG A 576 2.55 18.27 -32.63
C ARG A 576 1.60 17.48 -31.76
N THR A 577 1.97 17.26 -30.50
CA THR A 577 1.17 16.48 -29.55
C THR A 577 -0.14 17.21 -29.26
N MET A 578 -0.10 18.52 -29.02
CA MET A 578 -1.31 19.32 -28.79
C MET A 578 -2.18 19.43 -30.04
N MET A 579 -1.63 19.41 -31.26
CA MET A 579 -2.42 19.30 -32.50
C MET A 579 -3.20 17.97 -32.57
N LYS A 580 -2.54 16.85 -32.25
CA LYS A 580 -3.18 15.54 -32.20
C LYS A 580 -4.28 15.51 -31.13
N ILE A 581 -3.98 15.96 -29.93
CA ILE A 581 -4.94 16.07 -28.83
C ILE A 581 -6.12 16.97 -29.20
N GLY A 582 -5.86 18.13 -29.82
CA GLY A 582 -6.91 19.03 -30.27
C GLY A 582 -7.85 18.38 -31.28
N LYS A 583 -7.31 17.56 -32.20
CA LYS A 583 -8.11 16.77 -33.13
C LYS A 583 -8.95 15.72 -32.39
N ASP A 584 -8.36 15.02 -31.42
CA ASP A 584 -9.04 14.00 -30.61
C ASP A 584 -10.17 14.62 -29.77
N MET A 585 -10.01 15.88 -29.33
CA MET A 585 -11.06 16.69 -28.68
C MET A 585 -12.09 17.28 -29.65
N GLY A 586 -11.93 17.07 -30.97
CA GLY A 586 -12.87 17.50 -32.00
C GLY A 586 -12.69 18.94 -32.49
N PHE A 587 -11.56 19.59 -32.22
CA PHE A 587 -11.22 20.87 -32.86
C PHE A 587 -10.83 20.65 -34.32
N ASN A 588 -11.19 21.61 -35.19
CA ASN A 588 -10.93 21.56 -36.63
C ASN A 588 -9.78 22.48 -37.07
N CYS A 589 -9.37 23.38 -36.19
CA CYS A 589 -8.36 24.39 -36.44
C CYS A 589 -7.64 24.72 -35.14
N MET A 590 -6.32 24.69 -35.18
CA MET A 590 -5.47 25.25 -34.15
C MET A 590 -5.01 26.65 -34.58
N ARG A 591 -5.11 27.60 -33.66
CA ARG A 591 -4.68 28.98 -33.86
C ARG A 591 -3.59 29.33 -32.86
N ALA A 592 -2.61 30.13 -33.27
CA ALA A 592 -1.65 30.74 -32.36
C ALA A 592 -1.44 32.21 -32.71
N TYR A 593 -1.21 33.00 -31.68
CA TYR A 593 -0.89 34.42 -31.77
C TYR A 593 0.59 34.60 -31.42
N ILE A 594 1.40 34.98 -32.40
CA ILE A 594 2.86 34.96 -32.29
C ILE A 594 3.42 36.32 -32.69
N TRP A 595 4.19 36.95 -31.80
CA TRP A 595 4.88 38.21 -32.13
C TRP A 595 5.84 38.02 -33.31
N GLU A 596 5.93 39.00 -34.22
CA GLU A 596 6.72 38.87 -35.46
C GLU A 596 8.21 38.55 -35.23
N ASP A 597 8.76 38.96 -34.09
CA ASP A 597 10.15 38.71 -33.69
C ASP A 597 10.37 37.35 -33.01
N ASN A 598 9.33 36.53 -32.80
CA ASN A 598 9.44 35.19 -32.21
C ASN A 598 9.84 34.14 -33.26
N ALA A 599 11.03 34.31 -33.83
CA ALA A 599 11.59 33.42 -34.84
C ALA A 599 11.63 31.93 -34.42
N PRO A 600 11.93 31.55 -33.15
CA PRO A 600 11.86 30.15 -32.72
C PRO A 600 10.48 29.52 -32.88
N MET A 601 9.41 30.23 -32.49
CA MET A 601 8.05 29.70 -32.59
C MET A 601 7.56 29.67 -34.04
N LEU A 602 7.86 30.69 -34.84
CA LEU A 602 7.55 30.70 -36.27
C LEU A 602 8.18 29.49 -36.99
N LYS A 603 9.47 29.22 -36.73
CA LYS A 603 10.16 28.03 -37.24
C LYS A 603 9.55 26.72 -36.76
N ALA A 604 9.02 26.68 -35.53
CA ALA A 604 8.33 25.49 -35.03
C ALA A 604 7.07 25.20 -35.85
N PHE A 605 6.26 26.21 -36.17
CA PHE A 605 5.08 26.11 -37.03
C PHE A 605 5.42 25.74 -38.48
N GLU A 606 6.46 26.35 -39.06
CA GLU A 606 6.94 26.01 -40.42
C GLU A 606 7.36 24.53 -40.54
N LYS A 607 7.93 23.96 -39.47
CA LYS A 607 8.33 22.54 -39.41
C LYS A 607 7.16 21.57 -39.23
N THR A 608 6.00 22.04 -38.78
CA THR A 608 4.82 21.21 -38.52
C THR A 608 3.76 21.26 -39.61
N GLY A 609 3.60 22.38 -40.33
CA GLY A 609 2.44 22.59 -41.19
C GLY A 609 2.74 22.70 -42.70
N ARG A 610 2.01 21.92 -43.51
CA ARG A 610 1.59 22.30 -44.88
C ARG A 610 0.15 22.83 -44.77
N GLY A 611 -0.19 23.93 -45.46
CA GLY A 611 -1.55 24.51 -45.45
C GLY A 611 -1.86 25.52 -44.34
N MET A 612 -0.83 26.08 -43.69
CA MET A 612 -0.99 27.16 -42.70
C MET A 612 -1.45 28.46 -43.38
N THR A 613 -2.41 29.15 -42.77
CA THR A 613 -2.76 30.52 -43.11
C THR A 613 -2.13 31.47 -42.10
N GLN A 614 -1.56 32.58 -42.58
CA GLN A 614 -0.93 33.60 -41.74
C GLN A 614 -1.51 34.97 -42.05
N VAL A 615 -1.94 35.68 -41.02
CA VAL A 615 -2.38 37.08 -41.11
C VAL A 615 -1.59 37.89 -40.10
N LEU A 616 -0.91 38.94 -40.54
CA LEU A 616 -0.17 39.85 -39.67
C LEU A 616 -1.05 41.05 -39.32
N GLU A 617 -1.34 41.23 -38.04
CA GLU A 617 -2.09 42.37 -37.51
C GLU A 617 -1.34 42.94 -36.30
N PHE A 618 -1.03 44.24 -36.32
CA PHE A 618 -0.37 44.95 -35.22
C PHE A 618 0.89 44.24 -34.66
N HIS A 619 1.78 43.77 -35.56
CA HIS A 619 3.01 43.02 -35.23
C HIS A 619 2.78 41.61 -34.63
N VAL A 620 1.55 41.09 -34.66
CA VAL A 620 1.19 39.71 -34.28
C VAL A 620 0.81 38.90 -35.51
N TYR A 621 1.51 37.80 -35.75
CA TYR A 621 1.04 36.76 -36.64
C TYR A 621 -0.07 35.96 -35.98
N LYS A 622 -1.25 36.01 -36.59
CA LYS A 622 -2.34 35.06 -36.38
C LYS A 622 -2.12 33.88 -37.32
N LEU A 623 -1.56 32.81 -36.80
CA LEU A 623 -1.35 31.56 -37.54
C LEU A 623 -2.53 30.63 -37.31
N SER A 624 -3.16 30.14 -38.38
CA SER A 624 -4.24 29.15 -38.29
C SER A 624 -3.88 27.92 -39.13
N MET A 625 -3.96 26.75 -38.51
CA MET A 625 -3.69 25.45 -39.11
C MET A 625 -4.85 24.50 -38.93
N ASP A 626 -5.18 23.78 -40.00
CA ASP A 626 -6.19 22.72 -39.97
C ASP A 626 -5.60 21.46 -39.30
N ILE A 627 -6.35 20.83 -38.39
CA ILE A 627 -5.93 19.67 -37.58
C ILE A 627 -6.86 18.47 -37.73
#